data_AF-A0A7V3CSF1-F1
#
_entry.id   AF-A0A7V3CSF1-F1
#
_cell.length_a   1.000
_cell.length_b   1.000
_cell.length_c   1.000
_cell.angle_alpha   90.00
_cell.angle_beta   90.00
_cell.angle_gamma   90.00
#
_symmetry.space_group_name_H-M   'P 1'
#
loop_
_entity.id
_entity.type
_entity.pdbx_description
1 polymer ?
#
loop_
_entity_poly.entity_id
_entity_poly.type
_entity_poly.pdbx_seq_one_letter_code
_entity_poly.pdbx_strand_id
1 'polypeptide(L)'
;MNLVDTVPAVKLSHYSTFNNGRENVGMAWQLTTTKKGNELIWHNGMTQGFSSFCGFIKSKNSGVVVLNNTGIPCDQIAIGILKMLQ
;
A
#
# COMPACT_ATOMS: atom_id res chain seq x y z
N MET A 1 -5.63 1.91 11.33
CA MET A 1 -4.23 1.64 10.94
C MET A 1 -3.33 2.33 11.94
N ASN A 2 -2.50 1.61 12.69
CA ASN A 2 -1.49 2.26 13.52
C ASN A 2 -0.27 2.58 12.64
N LEU A 3 -0.19 3.81 12.15
CA LEU A 3 0.87 4.24 11.23
C LEU A 3 2.22 4.49 11.92
N VAL A 4 2.27 4.34 13.24
CA VAL A 4 3.45 4.59 14.07
C VAL A 4 4.27 3.30 14.30
N ASP A 5 3.77 2.13 13.83
CA ASP A 5 4.48 0.85 13.90
C ASP A 5 5.04 0.50 15.29
N THR A 6 4.30 0.80 16.36
CA THR A 6 4.75 0.56 17.74
C THR A 6 4.82 -0.94 18.10
N VAL A 7 4.17 -1.81 17.31
CA VAL A 7 4.22 -3.25 17.47
C VAL A 7 5.39 -3.82 16.64
N PRO A 8 6.35 -4.55 17.24
CA PRO A 8 7.53 -5.06 16.53
C PRO A 8 7.20 -5.88 15.27
N ALA A 9 6.18 -6.74 15.34
CA ALA A 9 5.76 -7.55 14.19
C ALA A 9 5.23 -6.70 13.02
N VAL A 10 4.48 -5.64 13.31
CA VAL A 10 3.96 -4.71 12.28
C VAL A 10 5.13 -3.98 11.63
N LYS A 11 6.06 -3.47 12.43
CA LYS A 11 7.29 -2.83 11.92
C LYS A 11 8.09 -3.75 11.00
N LEU A 12 8.27 -5.01 11.39
CA LEU A 12 8.99 -6.00 10.59
C LEU A 12 8.28 -6.29 9.27
N SER A 13 6.94 -6.29 9.23
CA SER A 13 6.20 -6.56 8.00
C SER A 13 6.41 -5.52 6.90
N HIS A 14 6.72 -4.28 7.29
CA HIS A 14 6.99 -3.17 6.38
C HIS A 14 8.47 -3.06 5.96
N TYR A 15 9.35 -3.89 6.52
CA TYR A 15 10.76 -3.90 6.17
C TYR A 15 10.99 -4.59 4.82
N SER A 16 11.90 -4.07 4.00
CA SER A 16 12.25 -4.68 2.71
C SER A 16 12.90 -6.05 2.91
N THR A 17 12.25 -7.09 2.39
CA THR A 17 12.75 -8.47 2.39
C THR A 17 13.30 -8.90 1.03
N PHE A 18 12.92 -8.21 -0.04
CA PHE A 18 13.45 -8.43 -1.39
C PHE A 18 13.43 -7.12 -2.19
N ASN A 19 14.52 -6.84 -2.91
CA ASN A 19 14.64 -5.68 -3.77
C ASN A 19 15.54 -6.00 -4.97
N ASN A 20 15.05 -5.77 -6.19
CA ASN A 20 15.79 -5.97 -7.44
C ASN A 20 15.89 -4.69 -8.31
N GLY A 21 15.60 -3.52 -7.75
CA GLY A 21 15.55 -2.23 -8.44
C GLY A 21 14.28 -1.98 -9.25
N ARG A 22 13.43 -3.00 -9.49
CA ARG A 22 12.10 -2.86 -10.10
C ARG A 22 10.97 -3.09 -9.09
N GLU A 23 11.16 -4.06 -8.23
CA GLU A 23 10.26 -4.46 -7.16
C GLU A 23 10.98 -4.28 -5.83
N ASN A 24 10.23 -3.83 -4.84
CA ASN A 24 10.66 -3.78 -3.44
C ASN A 24 9.47 -4.26 -2.61
N VAL A 25 9.66 -5.35 -1.88
CA VAL A 25 8.59 -6.01 -1.13
C VAL A 25 9.02 -6.27 0.31
N GLY A 26 8.09 -6.09 1.23
CA GLY A 26 8.16 -6.59 2.60
C GLY A 26 7.33 -7.87 2.77
N MET A 27 7.00 -8.23 4.01
CA MET A 27 6.19 -9.42 4.28
C MET A 27 4.73 -9.16 3.90
N ALA A 28 4.33 -9.61 2.71
CA ALA A 28 3.02 -9.39 2.11
C ALA A 28 2.66 -7.91 1.87
N TRP A 29 3.69 -7.07 1.60
CA TRP A 29 3.50 -5.66 1.27
C TRP A 29 4.39 -5.25 0.10
N GLN A 30 3.85 -4.43 -0.80
CA GLN A 30 4.60 -3.69 -1.80
C GLN A 30 5.10 -2.39 -1.17
N LEU A 31 6.38 -2.08 -1.41
CA LEU A 31 7.03 -0.86 -0.94
C LEU A 31 7.40 -0.01 -2.16
N THR A 32 6.76 1.14 -2.33
CA THR A 32 6.93 1.97 -3.52
C THR A 32 7.21 3.42 -3.15
N THR A 33 8.22 4.01 -3.80
CA THR A 33 8.45 5.45 -3.69
C THR A 33 7.49 6.19 -4.63
N THR A 34 6.62 7.01 -4.06
CA THR A 34 5.72 7.89 -4.82
C THR A 34 6.49 8.95 -5.61
N LYS A 35 5.86 9.58 -6.59
CA LYS A 35 6.47 10.69 -7.34
C LYS A 35 6.88 11.89 -6.47
N LYS A 36 6.27 12.05 -5.28
CA LYS A 36 6.63 13.09 -4.31
C LYS A 36 7.71 12.64 -3.32
N GLY A 37 8.32 11.47 -3.52
CA GLY A 37 9.39 10.93 -2.67
C GLY A 37 8.91 10.27 -1.38
N ASN A 38 7.60 10.18 -1.13
CA ASN A 38 7.07 9.47 0.04
C ASN A 38 7.08 7.96 -0.18
N GLU A 39 7.34 7.20 0.88
CA GLU A 39 7.15 5.74 0.91
C GLU A 39 5.66 5.39 1.00
N LEU A 40 5.15 4.69 0.00
CA LEU A 40 3.83 4.07 -0.02
C LEU A 40 3.99 2.57 0.28
N ILE A 41 3.33 2.13 1.35
CA ILE A 41 3.22 0.71 1.71
C ILE A 41 1.82 0.27 1.31
N TRP A 42 1.70 -0.74 0.46
CA TRP A 42 0.41 -1.12 -0.10
C TRP A 42 0.33 -2.58 -0.50
N HIS A 43 -0.90 -3.09 -0.57
CA HIS A 43 -1.21 -4.39 -1.13
C HIS A 43 -2.59 -4.32 -1.78
N ASN A 44 -2.78 -5.07 -2.85
CA ASN A 44 -4.07 -5.23 -3.50
C ASN A 44 -4.54 -6.68 -3.41
N GLY A 45 -5.81 -6.93 -3.69
CA GLY A 45 -6.37 -8.27 -3.66
C GLY A 45 -7.38 -8.42 -4.76
N MET A 46 -7.41 -9.58 -5.40
CA MET A 46 -8.35 -9.85 -6.47
C MET A 46 -8.85 -11.29 -6.39
N THR A 47 -10.15 -11.44 -6.57
CA THR A 47 -10.80 -12.70 -6.94
C THR A 47 -11.60 -12.45 -8.21
N GLN A 48 -12.24 -13.47 -8.79
CA GLN A 48 -12.96 -13.30 -10.07
C GLN A 48 -14.08 -12.24 -10.01
N GLY A 49 -14.72 -12.06 -8.84
CA GLY A 49 -15.84 -11.11 -8.67
C GLY A 49 -15.51 -9.85 -7.88
N PHE A 50 -14.30 -9.72 -7.33
CA PHE A 50 -13.97 -8.63 -6.39
C PHE A 50 -12.53 -8.16 -6.57
N SER A 51 -12.32 -6.87 -6.34
CA SER A 51 -10.97 -6.30 -6.21
C SER A 51 -10.90 -5.39 -4.99
N SER A 52 -9.69 -5.23 -4.46
CA SER A 52 -9.44 -4.44 -3.27
C SER A 52 -8.05 -3.82 -3.32
N PHE A 53 -7.90 -2.71 -2.62
CA PHE A 53 -6.62 -2.05 -2.40
C PHE A 53 -6.56 -1.56 -0.95
N CYS A 54 -5.40 -1.68 -0.34
CA CYS A 54 -5.09 -1.13 0.98
C CYS A 54 -3.68 -0.53 0.94
N GLY A 55 -3.55 0.77 1.21
CA GLY A 55 -2.24 1.41 1.21
C GLY A 55 -2.17 2.70 2.01
N PHE A 56 -0.97 3.07 2.44
CA PHE A 56 -0.76 4.19 3.34
C PHE A 56 0.64 4.81 3.23
N ILE A 57 0.73 6.07 3.62
CA ILE A 57 1.96 6.86 3.70
C ILE A 57 2.11 7.33 5.15
N LYS A 58 3.01 6.69 5.90
CA LYS A 58 3.19 6.95 7.34
C LYS A 58 3.55 8.40 7.62
N SER A 59 4.46 8.98 6.85
CA SER A 59 4.92 10.37 6.99
C SER A 59 3.81 11.41 6.80
N LYS A 60 2.70 11.03 6.16
CA LYS A 60 1.53 11.89 5.90
C LYS A 60 0.34 11.55 6.77
N ASN A 61 0.49 10.58 7.69
CA ASN A 61 -0.58 10.04 8.52
C ASN A 61 -1.86 9.73 7.70
N SER A 62 -1.68 9.22 6.48
CA SER A 62 -2.73 9.08 5.49
C SER A 62 -2.78 7.65 4.96
N GLY A 63 -3.98 7.11 4.82
CA GLY A 63 -4.22 5.78 4.29
C GLY A 63 -5.53 5.72 3.52
N VAL A 64 -5.58 4.82 2.54
CA VAL A 64 -6.74 4.59 1.68
C VAL A 64 -6.98 3.09 1.59
N VAL A 65 -8.25 2.72 1.77
CA VAL A 65 -8.76 1.38 1.50
C VAL A 65 -9.89 1.52 0.48
N VAL A 66 -9.84 0.71 -0.58
CA VAL A 66 -10.90 0.62 -1.58
C VAL A 66 -11.34 -0.83 -1.67
N LEU A 67 -12.66 -1.04 -1.60
CA LEU A 67 -13.31 -2.33 -1.79
C LEU A 67 -14.23 -2.21 -2.99
N ASN A 68 -14.11 -3.15 -3.93
CA ASN A 68 -14.87 -3.16 -5.16
C ASN A 68 -15.55 -4.51 -5.35
N ASN A 69 -16.86 -4.50 -5.60
CA ASN A 69 -17.69 -5.68 -5.82
C ASN A 69 -17.68 -6.16 -7.29
N THR A 70 -16.59 -5.88 -8.00
CA THR A 70 -16.34 -6.36 -9.36
C THR A 70 -14.89 -6.83 -9.47
N GLY A 71 -14.61 -7.74 -10.41
CA GLY A 71 -13.24 -8.15 -10.74
C GLY A 71 -12.41 -7.08 -11.47
N ILE A 72 -12.95 -5.87 -11.66
CA ILE A 72 -12.25 -4.75 -12.29
C ILE A 72 -11.22 -4.21 -11.28
N PRO A 73 -9.92 -4.06 -11.63
CA PRO A 73 -8.91 -3.53 -10.71
C PRO A 73 -9.27 -2.13 -10.19
N CYS A 74 -9.12 -1.90 -8.89
CA CYS A 74 -9.43 -0.61 -8.24
C CYS A 74 -8.17 0.21 -7.89
N ASP A 75 -6.97 -0.29 -8.20
CA ASP A 75 -5.67 0.26 -7.84
C ASP A 75 -5.50 1.71 -8.31
N GLN A 76 -5.90 2.03 -9.55
CA GLN A 76 -5.73 3.37 -10.11
C GLN A 76 -6.55 4.41 -9.35
N ILE A 77 -7.77 4.06 -8.93
CA ILE A 77 -8.63 4.94 -8.13
C ILE A 77 -7.99 5.15 -6.75
N ALA A 78 -7.55 4.08 -6.09
CA ALA A 78 -6.95 4.16 -4.77
C ALA A 78 -5.66 4.99 -4.76
N ILE A 79 -4.79 4.78 -5.76
CA ILE A 79 -3.56 5.57 -5.96
C ILE A 79 -3.91 7.02 -6.29
N GLY A 80 -4.98 7.28 -7.05
CA GLY A 80 -5.48 8.63 -7.33
C GLY A 80 -5.85 9.38 -6.06
N ILE A 81 -6.62 8.75 -5.17
CA ILE A 81 -6.99 9.32 -3.86
C ILE A 81 -5.73 9.56 -3.02
N LEU A 82 -4.83 8.57 -2.92
CA LEU A 82 -3.57 8.70 -2.17
C LEU A 82 -2.69 9.84 -2.68
N LYS A 83 -2.71 10.17 -3.98
CA LYS A 83 -1.97 11.31 -4.54
C LYS A 83 -2.51 12.66 -4.08
N MET A 84 -3.81 12.74 -3.78
CA MET A 84 -4.45 13.97 -3.27
C MET A 84 -4.15 14.21 -1.78
N LEU A 85 -3.78 13.17 -1.03
CA LEU A 85 -3.56 13.22 0.42
C LEU A 85 -2.10 13.45 0.85
N GLN A 86 -1.16 13.59 -0.09
CA GLN A 86 0.29 13.58 0.18
C GLN A 86 1.04 14.84 -0.26
#